data_AF-A0A292R8E2-F1
#
_entry.id   AF-A0A292R8E2-F1
#
_cell.length_a   1.000
_cell.length_b   1.000
_cell.length_c   1.000
_cell.angle_alpha   90.00
_cell.angle_beta   90.00
_cell.angle_gamma   90.00
#
_symmetry.space_group_name_H-M   'P 1'
#
loop_
_entity.id
_entity.type
_entity.pdbx_description
1 polymer ?
#
loop_
_entity_poly.entity_id
_entity_poly.type
_entity_poly.pdbx_seq_one_letter_code
_entity_poly.pdbx_strand_id
1 'polypeptide(L)'
;KNNVEFEGQQINQQRTTLSNESASYYSELCNMSVPTPPSVDDYTKVSYTFNDGALTNTVTSMIAKGNNQYSISYIQQWQDDYSIVSASSSLISKENNTYKVGTTELRALGSINGKSAADIKNMTTADFDALKLGLSNDKYLSTLEQDQLADLLEQEEYYQKMLNENKFNNPNSGDEWYVRYVKDTTKGNYVPYFYQKDEVEDPDKYNQGYAVSTINCYSIGSSTKTKEVLNQIGTVEKDSSGRYISLTLYETDAKGNVDTNKYTTYSLTTSTSTDEEAYNDAMNQYNYDQNQYDKKIQDINSKLEIIQSQDKSLELNLKQLDTEENAISTEIDAVKKVISKNVESSFKTFNA
;
A
#
# COMPACT_ATOMS: atom_id res chain seq x y z
N LYS A 1 50.16 -44.58 -34.29
CA LYS A 1 49.91 -43.38 -33.47
C LYS A 1 50.59 -43.63 -32.14
N ASN A 2 51.55 -42.80 -31.77
CA ASN A 2 52.27 -42.91 -30.51
C ASN A 2 51.33 -42.48 -29.38
N ASN A 3 51.44 -43.08 -28.20
CA ASN A 3 50.56 -42.76 -27.05
C ASN A 3 50.67 -41.27 -26.65
N VAL A 4 51.87 -40.71 -26.80
CA VAL A 4 52.21 -39.30 -26.49
C VAL A 4 51.45 -38.30 -27.37
N GLU A 5 51.27 -38.59 -28.67
CA GLU A 5 50.53 -37.73 -29.60
C GLU A 5 49.03 -37.67 -29.24
N PHE A 6 48.48 -38.78 -28.75
CA PHE A 6 47.09 -38.85 -28.31
C PHE A 6 46.87 -38.09 -27.00
N GLU A 7 47.78 -38.19 -26.05
CA GLU A 7 47.75 -37.43 -24.79
C GLU A 7 47.91 -35.92 -25.04
N GLY A 8 48.81 -35.50 -25.94
CA GLY A 8 48.94 -34.09 -26.33
C GLY A 8 47.67 -33.52 -26.99
N GLN A 9 46.99 -34.32 -27.83
CA GLN A 9 45.70 -33.92 -28.40
C GLN A 9 44.60 -33.77 -27.34
N GLN A 10 44.55 -34.65 -26.33
CA GLN A 10 43.60 -34.52 -25.23
C GLN A 10 43.84 -33.27 -24.40
N ILE A 11 45.11 -32.97 -24.07
CA ILE A 11 45.46 -31.76 -23.31
C ILE A 11 45.05 -30.50 -24.09
N ASN A 12 45.30 -30.45 -25.39
CA ASN A 12 44.88 -29.31 -26.22
C ASN A 12 43.35 -29.15 -26.28
N GLN A 13 42.59 -30.24 -26.27
CA GLN A 13 41.12 -30.17 -26.14
C GLN A 13 40.71 -29.60 -24.78
N GLN A 14 41.33 -30.06 -23.68
CA GLN A 14 41.05 -29.54 -22.34
C GLN A 14 41.36 -28.05 -22.21
N ARG A 15 42.50 -27.58 -22.73
CA ARG A 15 42.86 -26.15 -22.76
C ARG A 15 41.88 -25.31 -23.57
N THR A 16 41.38 -25.84 -24.69
CA THR A 16 40.36 -25.15 -25.48
C THR A 16 39.05 -25.00 -24.71
N THR A 17 38.64 -26.03 -23.97
CA THR A 17 37.47 -25.96 -23.07
C THR A 17 37.66 -24.92 -21.97
N LEU A 18 38.81 -24.93 -21.29
CA LEU A 18 39.14 -23.94 -20.25
C LEU A 18 39.16 -22.50 -20.80
N SER A 19 39.68 -22.31 -22.01
CA SER A 19 39.65 -21.01 -22.70
C SER A 19 38.22 -20.52 -22.95
N ASN A 20 37.33 -21.38 -23.43
CA ASN A 20 35.92 -21.05 -23.63
C ASN A 20 35.21 -20.71 -22.30
N GLU A 21 35.50 -21.46 -21.23
CA GLU A 21 34.98 -21.18 -19.88
C GLU A 21 35.47 -19.83 -19.36
N SER A 22 36.76 -19.52 -19.51
CA SER A 22 37.32 -18.22 -19.13
C SER A 22 36.64 -17.06 -19.87
N ALA A 23 36.42 -17.20 -21.18
CA ALA A 23 35.75 -16.20 -22.00
C ALA A 23 34.29 -15.99 -21.55
N SER A 24 33.60 -17.07 -21.16
CA SER A 24 32.25 -16.99 -20.60
C SER A 24 32.23 -16.20 -19.29
N TYR A 25 33.17 -16.45 -18.37
CA TYR A 25 33.26 -15.72 -17.11
C TYR A 25 33.60 -14.24 -17.30
N TYR A 26 34.49 -13.90 -18.25
CA TYR A 26 34.76 -12.49 -18.59
C TYR A 26 33.53 -11.80 -19.17
N SER A 27 32.78 -12.47 -20.05
CA SER A 27 31.52 -11.95 -20.57
C SER A 27 30.50 -11.71 -19.46
N GLU A 28 30.42 -12.63 -18.49
CA GLU A 28 29.54 -12.48 -17.33
C GLU A 28 29.92 -11.26 -16.49
N LEU A 29 31.21 -11.05 -16.18
CA LEU A 29 31.68 -9.85 -15.48
C LEU A 29 31.32 -8.55 -16.20
N CYS A 30 31.45 -8.52 -17.54
CA CYS A 30 31.12 -7.33 -18.33
C CYS A 30 29.62 -7.03 -18.38
N ASN A 31 28.78 -8.05 -18.26
CA ASN A 31 27.31 -7.91 -18.28
C ASN A 31 26.71 -7.68 -16.89
N MET A 32 27.51 -7.76 -15.82
CA MET A 32 27.03 -7.45 -14.47
C MET A 32 26.84 -5.94 -14.30
N SER A 33 25.66 -5.55 -13.81
CA SER A 33 25.33 -4.16 -13.46
C SER A 33 25.59 -3.90 -11.98
N VAL A 34 26.27 -2.79 -11.69
CA VAL A 34 26.44 -2.30 -10.32
C VAL A 34 25.08 -1.79 -9.79
N PRO A 35 24.60 -2.27 -8.64
CA PRO A 35 23.40 -1.74 -8.01
C PRO A 35 23.53 -0.24 -7.71
N THR A 36 22.46 0.52 -7.93
CA THR A 36 22.42 1.96 -7.64
C THR A 36 21.66 2.22 -6.34
N PRO A 37 22.19 3.04 -5.42
CA PRO A 37 21.50 3.34 -4.17
C PRO A 37 20.21 4.14 -4.42
N PRO A 38 19.13 3.89 -3.66
CA PRO A 38 17.91 4.69 -3.75
C PRO A 38 18.15 6.13 -3.27
N SER A 39 17.51 7.11 -3.88
CA SER A 39 17.55 8.50 -3.45
C SER A 39 16.43 8.79 -2.45
N VAL A 40 16.76 9.42 -1.31
CA VAL A 40 15.74 9.86 -0.34
C VAL A 40 14.74 10.86 -0.92
N ASP A 41 15.16 11.60 -1.95
CA ASP A 41 14.30 12.59 -2.61
C ASP A 41 13.13 11.93 -3.36
N ASP A 42 13.32 10.71 -3.89
CA ASP A 42 12.27 9.96 -4.59
C ASP A 42 11.14 9.52 -3.63
N TYR A 43 11.43 9.48 -2.33
CA TYR A 43 10.49 9.12 -1.26
C TYR A 43 10.01 10.34 -0.48
N THR A 44 10.47 11.54 -0.83
CA THR A 44 10.11 12.78 -0.14
C THR A 44 9.06 13.55 -0.93
N LYS A 45 7.93 13.83 -0.29
CA LYS A 45 6.83 14.63 -0.86
C LYS A 45 6.73 15.97 -0.17
N VAL A 46 6.67 17.02 -0.97
CA VAL A 46 6.37 18.39 -0.51
C VAL A 46 4.87 18.64 -0.72
N SER A 47 4.16 18.92 0.36
CA SER A 47 2.75 19.34 0.31
C SER A 47 2.61 20.79 0.76
N TYR A 48 1.64 21.47 0.16
CA TYR A 48 1.30 22.86 0.50
C TYR A 48 -0.13 22.88 1.07
N THR A 49 -0.30 23.47 2.24
CA THR A 49 -1.62 23.64 2.86
C THR A 49 -1.89 25.10 3.15
N PHE A 50 -3.16 25.50 3.17
CA PHE A 50 -3.58 26.83 3.59
C PHE A 50 -4.87 26.75 4.38
N ASN A 51 -5.10 27.73 5.24
CA ASN A 51 -6.31 27.84 6.03
C ASN A 51 -7.13 29.04 5.55
N ASP A 52 -8.42 28.85 5.30
CA ASP A 52 -9.35 29.90 4.86
C ASP A 52 -10.11 30.58 6.02
N GLY A 53 -9.65 30.35 7.25
CA GLY A 53 -10.22 30.85 8.50
C GLY A 53 -10.98 29.77 9.27
N ALA A 54 -11.59 28.81 8.59
CA ALA A 54 -12.35 27.73 9.22
C ALA A 54 -11.95 26.33 8.73
N LEU A 55 -11.45 26.22 7.50
CA LEU A 55 -11.15 24.95 6.85
C LEU A 55 -9.67 24.81 6.54
N THR A 56 -9.17 23.57 6.62
CA THR A 56 -7.81 23.26 6.19
C THR A 56 -7.87 22.78 4.74
N ASN A 57 -7.13 23.44 3.87
CA ASN A 57 -7.09 23.15 2.44
C ASN A 57 -5.70 22.62 2.08
N THR A 58 -5.64 21.50 1.35
CA THR A 58 -4.38 20.92 0.85
C THR A 58 -4.31 21.07 -0.65
N VAL A 59 -3.29 21.76 -1.15
CA VAL A 59 -3.06 21.92 -2.59
C VAL A 59 -2.66 20.57 -3.19
N THR A 60 -3.39 20.14 -4.21
CA THR A 60 -3.10 18.91 -4.96
C THR A 60 -2.35 19.20 -6.25
N SER A 61 -2.61 20.34 -6.90
CA SER A 61 -1.95 20.71 -8.14
C SER A 61 -1.88 22.22 -8.32
N MET A 62 -0.79 22.69 -8.93
CA MET A 62 -0.65 24.05 -9.43
C MET A 62 -0.05 23.99 -10.84
N ILE A 63 -0.82 24.42 -11.84
CA ILE A 63 -0.41 24.41 -13.25
C ILE A 63 -0.31 25.84 -13.74
N ALA A 64 0.88 26.27 -14.19
CA ALA A 64 1.05 27.60 -14.76
C ALA A 64 0.31 27.71 -16.10
N LYS A 65 -0.52 28.75 -16.26
CA LYS A 65 -1.23 29.07 -17.51
C LYS A 65 -0.56 30.18 -18.34
N GLY A 66 0.51 30.79 -17.82
CA GLY A 66 1.16 31.97 -18.41
C GLY A 66 0.71 33.27 -17.75
N ASN A 67 1.38 34.40 -18.05
CA ASN A 67 1.09 35.73 -17.49
C ASN A 67 0.97 35.76 -15.95
N ASN A 68 1.81 34.99 -15.25
CA ASN A 68 1.81 34.84 -13.79
C ASN A 68 0.52 34.25 -13.19
N GLN A 69 -0.34 33.64 -14.01
CA GLN A 69 -1.57 32.96 -13.59
C GLN A 69 -1.38 31.45 -13.48
N TYR A 70 -2.07 30.86 -12.51
CA TYR A 70 -2.03 29.43 -12.18
C TYR A 70 -3.45 28.85 -12.13
N SER A 71 -3.59 27.60 -12.56
CA SER A 71 -4.72 26.70 -12.26
C SER A 71 -4.36 25.99 -10.97
N ILE A 72 -5.08 26.25 -9.88
CA ILE A 72 -4.87 25.62 -8.59
C ILE A 72 -6.01 24.64 -8.31
N SER A 73 -5.65 23.41 -7.97
CA SER A 73 -6.56 22.40 -7.46
C SER A 73 -6.18 22.09 -6.01
N TYR A 74 -7.19 21.92 -5.15
CA TYR A 74 -6.99 21.68 -3.73
C TYR A 74 -8.15 20.87 -3.13
N ILE A 75 -7.83 20.13 -2.07
CA ILE A 75 -8.80 19.40 -1.25
C ILE A 75 -9.14 20.28 -0.06
N GLN A 76 -10.41 20.64 0.06
CA GLN A 76 -10.95 21.28 1.25
C GLN A 76 -11.29 20.22 2.27
N GLN A 77 -10.89 20.43 3.52
CA GLN A 77 -11.22 19.55 4.62
C GLN A 77 -11.89 20.35 5.73
N TRP A 78 -13.05 19.85 6.18
CA TRP A 78 -13.77 20.41 7.31
C TRP A 78 -14.22 19.32 8.26
N GLN A 79 -14.36 19.68 9.53
CA GLN A 79 -14.93 18.81 10.54
C GLN A 79 -16.45 19.00 10.53
N ASP A 80 -17.18 17.92 10.30
CA ASP A 80 -18.62 17.86 10.45
C ASP A 80 -18.94 17.17 11.79
N ASP A 81 -19.39 17.96 12.77
CA ASP A 81 -19.70 17.51 14.13
C ASP A 81 -21.02 16.73 14.25
N TYR A 82 -21.79 16.64 13.16
CA TYR A 82 -23.03 15.88 13.09
C TYR A 82 -22.94 14.84 11.96
N SER A 83 -22.06 13.86 12.14
CA SER A 83 -21.83 12.78 11.18
C SER A 83 -22.08 11.40 11.79
N ILE A 84 -22.50 10.45 10.96
CA ILE A 84 -22.57 9.03 11.35
C ILE A 84 -21.15 8.48 11.46
N VAL A 85 -20.80 7.94 12.62
CA VAL A 85 -19.51 7.31 12.89
C VAL A 85 -19.71 5.90 13.43
N SER A 86 -18.77 5.00 13.15
CA SER A 86 -18.77 3.67 13.75
C SER A 86 -18.52 3.76 15.25
N ALA A 87 -19.31 3.03 16.03
CA ALA A 87 -19.17 2.93 17.47
C ALA A 87 -18.85 1.50 17.89
N SER A 88 -18.30 1.34 19.10
CA SER A 88 -18.03 0.02 19.67
C SER A 88 -19.32 -0.79 19.75
N SER A 89 -19.33 -1.94 19.05
CA SER A 89 -20.45 -2.86 19.12
C SER A 89 -20.61 -3.45 20.52
N SER A 90 -21.86 -3.71 20.92
CA SER A 90 -22.21 -4.32 22.20
C SER A 90 -22.95 -5.63 21.93
N LEU A 91 -22.82 -6.60 22.85
CA LEU A 91 -23.55 -7.86 22.74
C LEU A 91 -25.06 -7.62 22.79
N ILE A 92 -25.74 -8.10 21.76
CA ILE A 92 -27.20 -8.06 21.66
C ILE A 92 -27.75 -9.42 22.12
N SER A 93 -28.73 -9.40 23.02
CA SER A 93 -29.53 -10.56 23.37
C SER A 93 -30.91 -10.48 22.76
N LYS A 94 -31.47 -11.63 22.40
CA LYS A 94 -32.82 -11.80 21.86
C LYS A 94 -33.65 -12.61 22.86
N GLU A 95 -34.74 -12.01 23.33
CA GLU A 95 -35.72 -12.64 24.21
C GLU A 95 -37.13 -12.37 23.69
N ASN A 96 -37.96 -13.39 23.45
CA ASN A 96 -39.37 -13.23 23.06
C ASN A 96 -39.60 -12.21 21.91
N ASN A 97 -38.80 -12.28 20.84
CA ASN A 97 -38.79 -11.34 19.70
C ASN A 97 -38.43 -9.89 20.04
N THR A 98 -37.80 -9.66 21.19
CA THR A 98 -37.28 -8.37 21.61
C THR A 98 -35.75 -8.41 21.62
N TYR A 99 -35.11 -7.36 21.13
CA TYR A 99 -33.66 -7.24 21.07
C TYR A 99 -33.18 -6.27 22.15
N LYS A 100 -32.15 -6.66 22.92
CA LYS A 100 -31.66 -5.89 24.06
C LYS A 100 -30.15 -5.79 24.06
N VAL A 101 -29.64 -4.69 24.59
CA VAL A 101 -28.23 -4.54 24.96
C VAL A 101 -28.15 -4.28 26.46
N GLY A 102 -27.65 -5.26 27.21
CA GLY A 102 -27.73 -5.25 28.67
C GLY A 102 -29.19 -5.25 29.12
N THR A 103 -29.61 -4.20 29.83
CA THR A 103 -30.99 -4.04 30.32
C THR A 103 -31.85 -3.14 29.42
N THR A 104 -31.28 -2.57 28.36
CA THR A 104 -31.98 -1.59 27.50
C THR A 104 -32.47 -2.26 26.23
N GLU A 105 -33.75 -2.09 25.92
CA GLU A 105 -34.37 -2.60 24.71
C GLU A 105 -34.02 -1.73 23.49
N LEU A 106 -33.78 -2.37 22.36
CA LEU A 106 -33.57 -1.71 21.08
C LEU A 106 -34.93 -1.34 20.49
N ARG A 107 -35.17 -0.04 20.26
CA ARG A 107 -36.42 0.46 19.68
C ARG A 107 -36.24 0.80 18.21
N ALA A 108 -37.26 0.58 17.39
CA ALA A 108 -37.26 1.07 16.02
C ALA A 108 -37.09 2.61 15.98
N LEU A 109 -36.12 3.09 15.20
CA LEU A 109 -35.82 4.50 15.01
C LEU A 109 -37.02 5.23 14.38
N GLY A 110 -37.33 6.44 14.84
CA GLY A 110 -38.40 7.26 14.27
C GLY A 110 -39.83 6.87 14.67
N SER A 111 -40.01 5.83 15.51
CA SER A 111 -41.33 5.49 16.05
C SER A 111 -41.28 4.97 17.49
N ILE A 112 -42.27 5.35 18.30
CA ILE A 112 -42.42 4.85 19.67
C ILE A 112 -43.75 4.11 19.78
N ASN A 113 -43.72 2.81 20.09
CA ASN A 113 -44.89 1.94 20.14
C ASN A 113 -45.80 2.07 18.89
N GLY A 114 -45.18 2.22 17.72
CA GLY A 114 -45.90 2.39 16.44
C GLY A 114 -46.49 3.78 16.19
N LYS A 115 -46.11 4.79 17.00
CA LYS A 115 -46.56 6.18 16.85
C LYS A 115 -45.44 7.06 16.28
N SER A 116 -45.80 7.89 15.30
CA SER A 116 -44.93 8.90 14.68
C SER A 116 -44.89 10.19 15.50
N ALA A 117 -43.99 11.12 15.15
CA ALA A 117 -43.94 12.46 15.75
C ALA A 117 -45.30 13.19 15.67
N ALA A 118 -45.98 13.09 14.53
CA ALA A 118 -47.29 13.68 14.31
C ALA A 118 -48.39 13.06 15.19
N ASP A 119 -48.32 11.74 15.43
CA ASP A 119 -49.25 11.07 16.34
C ASP A 119 -49.05 11.56 17.76
N ILE A 120 -47.80 11.61 18.25
CA ILE A 120 -47.48 12.09 19.60
C ILE A 120 -47.95 13.52 19.81
N LYS A 121 -47.74 14.41 18.82
CA LYS A 121 -48.14 15.82 18.91
C LYS A 121 -49.65 16.02 18.99
N ASN A 122 -50.43 15.14 18.36
CA ASN A 122 -51.89 15.23 18.31
C ASN A 122 -52.59 14.38 19.39
N MET A 123 -51.85 13.65 20.22
CA MET A 123 -52.42 12.82 21.29
C MET A 123 -52.99 13.65 22.45
N THR A 124 -54.02 13.11 23.09
CA THR A 124 -54.56 13.70 24.32
C THR A 124 -53.60 13.44 25.49
N THR A 125 -53.67 14.27 26.53
CA THR A 125 -52.84 14.11 27.74
C THR A 125 -53.03 12.72 28.38
N ALA A 126 -54.25 12.18 28.38
CA ALA A 126 -54.53 10.86 28.92
C ALA A 126 -53.87 9.73 28.10
N ASP A 127 -53.87 9.86 26.77
CA ASP A 127 -53.20 8.89 25.89
C ASP A 127 -51.67 8.99 26.01
N PHE A 128 -51.15 10.21 26.20
CA PHE A 128 -49.73 10.44 26.44
C PHE A 128 -49.27 9.85 27.77
N ASP A 129 -50.04 10.02 28.85
CA ASP A 129 -49.74 9.41 30.16
C ASP A 129 -49.72 7.87 30.07
N ALA A 130 -50.66 7.28 29.33
CA ALA A 130 -50.68 5.85 29.06
C ALA A 130 -49.43 5.38 28.26
N LEU A 131 -48.97 6.18 27.29
CA LEU A 131 -47.75 5.90 26.54
C LEU A 131 -46.51 6.00 27.45
N LYS A 132 -46.42 7.03 28.29
CA LYS A 132 -45.31 7.29 29.21
C LYS A 132 -45.12 6.16 30.23
N LEU A 133 -46.22 5.55 30.69
CA LEU A 133 -46.18 4.33 31.53
C LEU A 133 -45.45 3.17 30.83
N GLY A 134 -45.67 2.98 29.52
CA GLY A 134 -44.98 1.98 28.71
C GLY A 134 -43.49 2.27 28.49
N LEU A 135 -43.07 3.53 28.63
CA LEU A 135 -41.68 3.99 28.49
C LEU A 135 -40.91 4.02 29.81
N SER A 136 -41.53 3.61 30.92
CA SER A 136 -40.94 3.66 32.26
C SER A 136 -39.62 2.87 32.42
N ASN A 137 -39.38 1.90 31.55
CA ASN A 137 -38.13 1.13 31.51
C ASN A 137 -36.97 1.89 30.84
N ASP A 138 -37.25 2.90 30.01
CA ASP A 138 -36.25 3.70 29.31
C ASP A 138 -35.89 4.94 30.15
N LYS A 139 -34.62 5.03 30.57
CA LYS A 139 -34.12 6.10 31.46
C LYS A 139 -34.07 7.47 30.81
N TYR A 140 -34.13 7.56 29.48
CA TYR A 140 -34.10 8.81 28.75
C TYR A 140 -35.51 9.24 28.36
N LEU A 141 -36.25 8.36 27.67
CA LEU A 141 -37.58 8.68 27.13
C LEU A 141 -38.59 8.96 28.25
N SER A 142 -38.48 8.28 29.39
CA SER A 142 -39.34 8.56 30.56
C SER A 142 -39.18 9.96 31.14
N THR A 143 -38.07 10.65 30.86
CA THR A 143 -37.79 12.00 31.36
C THR A 143 -38.33 13.12 30.46
N LEU A 144 -38.79 12.78 29.26
CA LEU A 144 -39.25 13.75 28.27
C LEU A 144 -40.74 14.05 28.41
N GLU A 145 -41.10 15.29 28.12
CA GLU A 145 -42.49 15.75 27.97
C GLU A 145 -42.98 15.56 26.52
N GLN A 146 -44.29 15.68 26.30
CA GLN A 146 -44.95 15.35 25.02
C GLN A 146 -44.31 16.06 23.81
N ASP A 147 -44.09 17.38 23.93
CA ASP A 147 -43.45 18.16 22.85
C ASP A 147 -42.00 17.74 22.61
N GLN A 148 -41.25 17.48 23.69
CA GLN A 148 -39.84 17.05 23.59
C GLN A 148 -39.71 15.66 22.97
N LEU A 149 -40.68 14.78 23.21
CA LEU A 149 -40.72 13.46 22.61
C LEU A 149 -41.05 13.53 21.12
N ALA A 150 -41.97 14.43 20.73
CA ALA A 150 -42.29 14.67 19.33
C ALA A 150 -41.08 15.26 18.57
N ASP A 151 -40.39 16.25 19.15
CA ASP A 151 -39.18 16.84 18.56
C ASP A 151 -38.05 15.80 18.42
N LEU A 152 -37.89 14.91 19.41
CA LEU A 152 -36.94 13.80 19.33
C LEU A 152 -37.24 12.86 18.16
N LEU A 153 -38.52 12.51 17.95
CA LEU A 153 -38.91 11.64 16.84
C LEU A 153 -38.65 12.30 15.48
N GLU A 154 -38.90 13.60 15.34
CA GLU A 154 -38.56 14.36 14.12
C GLU A 154 -37.03 14.38 13.89
N GLN A 155 -36.26 14.52 14.95
CA GLN A 155 -34.79 14.40 14.88
C GLN A 155 -34.33 12.99 14.48
N GLU A 156 -35.03 11.94 14.93
CA GLU A 156 -34.73 10.56 14.54
C GLU A 156 -35.03 10.26 13.07
N GLU A 157 -36.07 10.86 12.49
CA GLU A 157 -36.31 10.79 11.04
C GLU A 157 -35.14 11.39 10.24
N TYR A 158 -34.54 12.47 10.74
CA TYR A 158 -33.33 13.03 10.15
C TYR A 158 -32.13 12.09 10.30
N TYR A 159 -31.93 11.48 11.46
CA TYR A 159 -30.88 10.48 11.66
C TYR A 159 -31.05 9.26 10.75
N GLN A 160 -32.27 8.81 10.50
CA GLN A 160 -32.53 7.70 9.59
C GLN A 160 -32.05 8.03 8.18
N LYS A 161 -32.35 9.23 7.67
CA LYS A 161 -31.86 9.69 6.35
C LYS A 161 -30.35 9.74 6.29
N MET A 162 -29.70 10.22 7.35
CA MET A 162 -28.23 10.26 7.44
C MET A 162 -27.59 8.87 7.47
N LEU A 163 -28.18 7.93 8.23
CA LEU A 163 -27.73 6.54 8.28
C LEU A 163 -27.86 5.87 6.91
N ASN A 164 -29.00 6.08 6.24
CA ASN A 164 -29.26 5.53 4.92
C ASN A 164 -28.35 6.12 3.84
N GLU A 165 -28.10 7.43 3.87
CA GLU A 165 -27.11 8.08 3.01
C GLU A 165 -25.70 7.52 3.27
N ASN A 166 -25.30 7.38 4.53
CA ASN A 166 -23.97 6.88 4.88
C ASN A 166 -23.73 5.43 4.44
N LYS A 167 -24.75 4.58 4.51
CA LYS A 167 -24.63 3.15 4.22
C LYS A 167 -24.97 2.74 2.82
N PHE A 168 -25.98 3.36 2.24
CA PHE A 168 -26.56 2.96 0.97
C PHE A 168 -26.40 4.04 -0.10
N ASN A 169 -25.80 5.19 0.25
CA ASN A 169 -25.68 6.35 -0.65
C ASN A 169 -27.05 6.75 -1.23
N ASN A 170 -28.10 6.57 -0.42
CA ASN A 170 -29.48 6.88 -0.74
C ASN A 170 -30.23 7.24 0.57
N PRO A 171 -30.61 8.50 0.77
CA PRO A 171 -31.23 8.93 2.03
C PRO A 171 -32.66 8.41 2.18
N ASN A 172 -33.31 8.02 1.08
CA ASN A 172 -34.68 7.50 1.06
C ASN A 172 -34.71 5.97 0.95
N SER A 173 -33.64 5.28 1.38
CA SER A 173 -33.68 3.82 1.44
C SER A 173 -34.79 3.34 2.37
N GLY A 174 -35.41 2.20 2.03
CA GLY A 174 -36.42 1.55 2.87
C GLY A 174 -35.84 0.85 4.10
N ASP A 175 -34.52 0.90 4.28
CA ASP A 175 -33.82 0.30 5.42
C ASP A 175 -34.22 0.96 6.74
N GLU A 176 -34.50 0.09 7.70
CA GLU A 176 -34.91 0.45 9.04
C GLU A 176 -33.76 0.23 10.03
N TRP A 177 -33.80 0.99 11.11
CA TRP A 177 -32.74 1.03 12.11
C TRP A 177 -33.34 0.89 13.50
N TYR A 178 -32.60 0.24 14.38
CA TYR A 178 -32.83 0.26 15.81
C TYR A 178 -32.00 1.36 16.47
N VAL A 179 -32.53 1.96 17.54
CA VAL A 179 -31.87 2.99 18.33
C VAL A 179 -31.94 2.68 19.82
N ARG A 180 -30.89 3.08 20.54
CA ARG A 180 -30.88 3.20 22.01
C ARG A 180 -30.16 4.48 22.41
N TYR A 181 -30.54 5.05 23.55
CA TYR A 181 -29.88 6.21 24.12
C TYR A 181 -29.06 5.81 25.35
N VAL A 182 -27.76 6.12 25.32
CA VAL A 182 -26.84 5.82 26.43
C VAL A 182 -26.36 7.13 27.03
N LYS A 183 -26.44 7.26 28.35
CA LYS A 183 -25.96 8.44 29.06
C LYS A 183 -24.44 8.47 29.07
N ASP A 184 -23.85 9.50 28.50
CA ASP A 184 -22.43 9.82 28.63
C ASP A 184 -22.17 10.25 30.09
N THR A 185 -21.34 9.48 30.80
CA THR A 185 -21.03 9.71 32.22
C THR A 185 -20.16 10.96 32.44
N THR A 186 -19.52 11.49 31.39
CA THR A 186 -18.64 12.65 31.44
C THR A 186 -19.41 13.94 31.19
N LYS A 187 -20.27 13.94 30.15
CA LYS A 187 -21.03 15.12 29.74
C LYS A 187 -22.45 15.17 30.30
N GLY A 188 -22.96 14.04 30.82
CA GLY A 188 -24.32 13.90 31.33
C GLY A 188 -25.40 13.80 30.24
N ASN A 189 -25.04 13.99 28.98
CA ASN A 189 -25.93 13.97 27.82
C ASN A 189 -26.20 12.53 27.35
N TYR A 190 -27.35 12.30 26.72
CA TYR A 190 -27.67 11.02 26.11
C TYR A 190 -27.21 11.00 24.65
N VAL A 191 -26.49 9.93 24.27
CA VAL A 191 -25.96 9.72 22.92
C VAL A 191 -26.75 8.58 22.25
N PRO A 192 -27.25 8.78 21.03
CA PRO A 192 -27.92 7.73 20.28
C PRO A 192 -26.91 6.73 19.71
N TYR A 193 -27.24 5.46 19.83
CA TYR A 193 -26.54 4.33 19.19
C TYR A 193 -27.51 3.59 18.28
N PHE A 194 -27.09 3.36 17.05
CA PHE A 194 -27.89 2.80 15.97
C PHE A 194 -27.38 1.42 15.57
N TYR A 195 -28.31 0.55 15.19
CA TYR A 195 -28.06 -0.80 14.68
C TYR A 195 -28.97 -1.06 13.48
N GLN A 196 -28.46 -1.65 12.41
CA GLN A 196 -29.28 -1.93 11.22
C GLN A 196 -30.28 -3.04 11.55
N LYS A 197 -31.56 -2.85 11.21
CA LYS A 197 -32.61 -3.84 11.51
C LYS A 197 -32.29 -5.21 10.94
N ASP A 198 -31.92 -5.27 9.66
CA ASP A 198 -31.57 -6.52 8.99
C ASP A 198 -30.43 -7.28 9.68
N GLU A 199 -29.41 -6.57 10.18
CA GLU A 199 -28.31 -7.21 10.92
C GLU A 199 -28.71 -7.69 12.32
N VAL A 200 -29.64 -6.98 12.96
CA VAL A 200 -30.14 -7.34 14.30
C VAL A 200 -31.15 -8.48 14.22
N GLU A 201 -31.97 -8.52 13.17
CA GLU A 201 -33.01 -9.53 13.01
C GLU A 201 -32.52 -10.83 12.37
N ASP A 202 -31.32 -10.82 11.76
CA ASP A 202 -30.67 -11.99 11.16
C ASP A 202 -30.56 -13.17 12.15
N PRO A 203 -31.30 -14.28 11.93
CA PRO A 203 -31.28 -15.44 12.80
C PRO A 203 -29.91 -16.12 12.89
N ASP A 204 -29.11 -16.08 11.83
CA ASP A 204 -27.83 -16.79 11.74
C ASP A 204 -26.75 -16.16 12.62
N LYS A 205 -26.96 -14.91 13.04
CA LYS A 205 -26.06 -14.20 13.96
C LYS A 205 -26.29 -14.53 15.43
N TYR A 206 -27.30 -15.35 15.78
CA TYR A 206 -27.64 -15.68 17.16
C TYR A 206 -27.45 -17.16 17.49
N ASN A 207 -26.95 -17.41 18.70
CA ASN A 207 -26.92 -18.74 19.30
C ASN A 207 -27.42 -18.66 20.75
N GLN A 208 -28.36 -19.53 21.12
CA GLN A 208 -28.98 -19.56 22.45
C GLN A 208 -29.48 -18.18 22.95
N GLY A 209 -29.99 -17.34 22.04
CA GLY A 209 -30.52 -16.01 22.37
C GLY A 209 -29.47 -14.92 22.52
N TYR A 210 -28.20 -15.16 22.19
CA TYR A 210 -27.13 -14.14 22.19
C TYR A 210 -26.51 -14.01 20.81
N ALA A 211 -26.20 -12.78 20.41
CA ALA A 211 -25.45 -12.52 19.18
C ALA A 211 -24.04 -13.12 19.30
N VAL A 212 -23.72 -14.05 18.40
CA VAL A 212 -22.40 -14.69 18.29
C VAL A 212 -21.54 -14.05 17.20
N SER A 213 -22.16 -13.27 16.32
CA SER A 213 -21.49 -12.47 15.30
C SER A 213 -21.51 -11.00 15.66
N THR A 214 -20.47 -10.27 15.24
CA THR A 214 -20.41 -8.82 15.44
C THR A 214 -21.49 -8.13 14.60
N ILE A 215 -22.38 -7.41 15.28
CA ILE A 215 -23.38 -6.54 14.64
C ILE A 215 -22.82 -5.13 14.66
N ASN A 216 -22.80 -4.42 13.53
CA ASN A 216 -22.19 -3.11 13.49
C ASN A 216 -23.03 -2.08 14.25
N CYS A 217 -22.36 -1.17 14.93
CA CYS A 217 -22.99 -0.11 15.69
C CYS A 217 -22.51 1.24 15.19
N TYR A 218 -23.42 2.22 15.16
CA TYR A 218 -23.14 3.57 14.73
C TYR A 218 -23.63 4.58 15.77
N SER A 219 -23.03 5.76 15.82
CA SER A 219 -23.52 6.87 16.64
C SER A 219 -23.34 8.19 15.89
N ILE A 220 -23.85 9.27 16.45
CA ILE A 220 -23.51 10.62 15.99
C ILE A 220 -22.19 11.04 16.63
N GLY A 221 -21.29 11.57 15.82
CA GLY A 221 -20.03 12.14 16.25
C GLY A 221 -19.45 13.05 15.18
N SER A 222 -18.18 13.40 15.34
CA SER A 222 -17.46 14.23 14.38
C SER A 222 -16.78 13.38 13.32
N SER A 223 -16.88 13.77 12.05
CA SER A 223 -16.10 13.17 10.96
C SER A 223 -15.46 14.24 10.09
N THR A 224 -14.28 13.94 9.54
CA THR A 224 -13.64 14.81 8.54
C THR A 224 -14.30 14.58 7.19
N LYS A 225 -14.88 15.63 6.62
CA LYS A 225 -15.40 15.65 5.26
C LYS A 225 -14.39 16.32 4.33
N THR A 226 -14.37 15.86 3.08
CA THR A 226 -13.50 16.41 2.06
C THR A 226 -14.29 16.79 0.82
N LYS A 227 -13.82 17.84 0.13
CA LYS A 227 -14.31 18.24 -1.19
C LYS A 227 -13.13 18.63 -2.05
N GLU A 228 -13.07 18.08 -3.25
CA GLU A 228 -12.08 18.49 -4.23
C GLU A 228 -12.58 19.73 -5.00
N VAL A 229 -11.73 20.75 -5.08
CA VAL A 229 -11.92 21.92 -5.92
C VAL A 229 -10.87 21.88 -7.03
N LEU A 230 -11.33 21.93 -8.28
CA LEU A 230 -10.48 21.78 -9.45
C LEU A 230 -10.38 23.08 -10.24
N ASN A 231 -9.19 23.37 -10.75
CA ASN A 231 -8.94 24.42 -11.73
C ASN A 231 -9.32 25.85 -11.29
N GLN A 232 -9.23 26.16 -10.00
CA GLN A 232 -9.43 27.51 -9.50
C GLN A 232 -8.33 28.43 -10.04
N ILE A 233 -8.69 29.57 -10.62
CA ILE A 233 -7.70 30.50 -11.15
C ILE A 233 -7.14 31.34 -10.01
N GLY A 234 -5.82 31.49 -9.98
CA GLY A 234 -5.12 32.27 -8.97
C GLY A 234 -3.70 32.67 -9.36
N THR A 235 -3.01 33.34 -8.45
CA THR A 235 -1.58 33.65 -8.53
C THR A 235 -0.87 33.09 -7.31
N VAL A 236 0.43 32.87 -7.41
CA VAL A 236 1.25 32.36 -6.31
C VAL A 236 2.52 33.17 -6.19
N GLU A 237 3.03 33.29 -4.97
CA GLU A 237 4.34 33.88 -4.72
C GLU A 237 5.30 32.81 -4.19
N LYS A 238 6.58 32.97 -4.54
CA LYS A 238 7.66 32.09 -4.15
C LYS A 238 8.64 32.82 -3.25
N ASP A 239 9.28 32.07 -2.36
CA ASP A 239 10.47 32.55 -1.65
C ASP A 239 11.73 32.49 -2.54
N SER A 240 12.86 32.91 -1.97
CA SER A 240 14.18 32.84 -2.60
C SER A 240 14.67 31.41 -2.88
N SER A 241 14.06 30.39 -2.27
CA SER A 241 14.36 28.97 -2.50
C SER A 241 13.51 28.35 -3.61
N GLY A 242 12.54 29.10 -4.15
CA GLY A 242 11.60 28.64 -5.18
C GLY A 242 10.36 27.91 -4.63
N ARG A 243 10.19 27.86 -3.31
CA ARG A 243 9.02 27.27 -2.64
C ARG A 243 7.86 28.26 -2.62
N TYR A 244 6.64 27.77 -2.77
CA TYR A 244 5.45 28.61 -2.72
C TYR A 244 5.14 29.04 -1.28
N ILE A 245 4.96 30.34 -1.06
CA ILE A 245 4.73 30.93 0.27
C ILE A 245 3.33 31.55 0.42
N SER A 246 2.73 31.96 -0.69
CA SER A 246 1.38 32.52 -0.70
C SER A 246 0.64 32.10 -1.96
N LEU A 247 -0.69 32.05 -1.84
CA LEU A 247 -1.63 31.72 -2.90
C LEU A 247 -2.75 32.75 -2.87
N THR A 248 -3.02 33.38 -4.00
CA THR A 248 -4.16 34.28 -4.18
C THR A 248 -5.17 33.62 -5.11
N LEU A 249 -6.36 33.34 -4.60
CA LEU A 249 -7.46 32.75 -5.38
C LEU A 249 -8.43 33.86 -5.77
N TYR A 250 -8.79 33.91 -7.07
CA TYR A 250 -9.80 34.84 -7.57
C TYR A 250 -11.21 34.25 -7.39
N GLU A 251 -12.19 35.08 -7.07
CA GLU A 251 -13.59 34.67 -7.04
C GLU A 251 -14.14 34.53 -8.46
N THR A 252 -15.03 33.56 -8.65
CA THR A 252 -15.81 33.40 -9.88
C THR A 252 -17.21 33.97 -9.67
N ASP A 253 -17.70 34.73 -10.64
CA ASP A 253 -19.08 35.20 -10.64
C ASP A 253 -20.07 34.02 -10.85
N ALA A 254 -21.37 34.27 -10.66
CA ALA A 254 -22.41 33.27 -10.87
C ALA A 254 -22.52 32.74 -12.33
N LYS A 255 -21.72 33.29 -13.27
CA LYS A 255 -21.63 32.88 -14.67
C LYS A 255 -20.30 32.18 -14.99
N GLY A 256 -19.46 31.92 -13.98
CA GLY A 256 -18.18 31.22 -14.12
C GLY A 256 -17.04 32.09 -14.66
N ASN A 257 -17.22 33.40 -14.80
CA ASN A 257 -16.14 34.31 -15.18
C ASN A 257 -15.35 34.70 -13.94
N VAL A 258 -14.02 34.75 -14.09
CA VAL A 258 -13.13 35.15 -13.00
C VAL A 258 -13.17 36.66 -12.83
N ASP A 259 -13.54 37.12 -11.63
CA ASP A 259 -13.44 38.53 -11.25
C ASP A 259 -12.06 38.77 -10.62
N THR A 260 -11.14 39.34 -11.40
CA THR A 260 -9.78 39.64 -10.93
C THR A 260 -9.74 40.70 -9.83
N ASN A 261 -10.84 41.42 -9.58
CA ASN A 261 -10.92 42.44 -8.52
C ASN A 261 -11.41 41.87 -7.18
N LYS A 262 -11.89 40.62 -7.16
CA LYS A 262 -12.28 39.91 -5.94
C LYS A 262 -11.36 38.72 -5.74
N TYR A 263 -10.51 38.83 -4.75
CA TYR A 263 -9.53 37.80 -4.45
C TYR A 263 -9.32 37.66 -2.96
N THR A 264 -8.94 36.45 -2.56
CA THR A 264 -8.48 36.17 -1.20
C THR A 264 -7.09 35.59 -1.27
N THR A 265 -6.18 36.16 -0.48
CA THR A 265 -4.81 35.71 -0.36
C THR A 265 -4.64 34.89 0.91
N TYR A 266 -4.05 33.71 0.76
CA TYR A 266 -3.76 32.79 1.85
C TYR A 266 -2.25 32.54 1.94
N SER A 267 -1.75 32.48 3.17
CA SER A 267 -0.40 32.00 3.44
C SER A 267 -0.33 30.49 3.27
N LEU A 268 0.68 30.00 2.56
CA LEU A 268 0.91 28.57 2.39
C LEU A 268 1.85 28.06 3.50
N THR A 269 1.43 27.00 4.15
CA THR A 269 2.29 26.17 5.00
C THR A 269 2.88 25.07 4.15
N THR A 270 4.21 25.00 4.10
CA THR A 270 4.92 23.91 3.41
C THR A 270 5.21 22.80 4.41
N SER A 271 4.79 21.58 4.07
CA SER A 271 5.12 20.38 4.82
C SER A 271 5.91 19.43 3.94
N THR A 272 6.99 18.87 4.48
CA THR A 272 7.82 17.86 3.84
C THR A 272 7.66 16.56 4.62
N SER A 273 7.24 15.50 3.95
CA SER A 273 7.13 14.16 4.54
C SER A 273 7.90 13.18 3.67
N THR A 274 8.72 12.37 4.31
CA THR A 274 9.47 11.29 3.68
C THR A 274 8.84 9.97 4.06
N ASP A 275 8.59 9.11 3.06
CA ASP A 275 8.16 7.74 3.28
C ASP A 275 9.36 6.89 3.72
N GLU A 276 9.64 6.92 5.03
CA GLU A 276 10.79 6.23 5.63
C GLU A 276 10.70 4.72 5.45
N GLU A 277 9.49 4.13 5.48
CA GLU A 277 9.30 2.69 5.29
C GLU A 277 9.68 2.27 3.87
N ALA A 278 9.16 2.97 2.86
CA ALA A 278 9.48 2.69 1.47
C ALA A 278 10.96 2.93 1.15
N TYR A 279 11.56 3.98 1.72
CA TYR A 279 13.00 4.23 1.57
C TYR A 279 13.84 3.13 2.22
N ASN A 280 13.51 2.72 3.45
CA ASN A 280 14.23 1.67 4.15
C ASN A 280 14.11 0.31 3.46
N ASP A 281 12.93 -0.03 2.92
CA ASP A 281 12.73 -1.24 2.12
C ASP A 281 13.60 -1.23 0.86
N ALA A 282 13.60 -0.12 0.11
CA ALA A 282 14.46 0.04 -1.06
C ALA A 282 15.96 -0.03 -0.70
N MET A 283 16.36 0.53 0.44
CA MET A 283 17.73 0.48 0.93
C MET A 283 18.14 -0.94 1.33
N ASN A 284 17.23 -1.71 1.95
CA ASN A 284 17.45 -3.11 2.26
C ASN A 284 17.62 -3.95 0.99
N GLN A 285 16.78 -3.71 -0.03
CA GLN A 285 16.90 -4.35 -1.33
C GLN A 285 18.24 -4.02 -2.00
N TYR A 286 18.64 -2.75 -2.01
CA TYR A 286 19.95 -2.32 -2.50
C TYR A 286 21.10 -3.05 -1.77
N ASN A 287 21.06 -3.11 -0.43
CA ASN A 287 22.07 -3.81 0.35
C ASN A 287 22.13 -5.31 0.01
N TYR A 288 20.98 -5.95 -0.20
CA TYR A 288 20.93 -7.34 -0.63
C TYR A 288 21.56 -7.52 -2.02
N ASP A 289 21.16 -6.69 -2.99
CA ASP A 289 21.65 -6.75 -4.37
C ASP A 289 23.16 -6.47 -4.44
N GLN A 290 23.65 -5.52 -3.63
CA GLN A 290 25.08 -5.22 -3.50
C GLN A 290 25.85 -6.43 -2.97
N ASN A 291 25.36 -7.09 -1.93
CA ASN A 291 25.99 -8.30 -1.40
C ASN A 291 26.00 -9.45 -2.42
N GLN A 292 24.91 -9.63 -3.19
CA GLN A 292 24.86 -10.65 -4.25
C GLN A 292 25.84 -10.32 -5.38
N TYR A 293 25.92 -9.05 -5.78
CA TYR A 293 26.87 -8.56 -6.76
C TYR A 293 28.31 -8.85 -6.32
N ASP A 294 28.69 -8.44 -5.11
CA ASP A 294 30.04 -8.62 -4.58
C ASP A 294 30.41 -10.11 -4.46
N LYS A 295 29.48 -10.94 -3.98
CA LYS A 295 29.67 -12.40 -3.90
C LYS A 295 29.87 -13.02 -5.28
N LYS A 296 29.11 -12.56 -6.28
CA LYS A 296 29.20 -13.08 -7.65
C LYS A 296 30.51 -12.67 -8.32
N ILE A 297 30.96 -11.43 -8.14
CA ILE A 297 32.29 -10.98 -8.58
C ILE A 297 33.38 -11.85 -7.95
N GLN A 298 33.30 -12.09 -6.63
CA GLN A 298 34.27 -12.92 -5.93
C GLN A 298 34.29 -14.35 -6.46
N ASP A 299 33.13 -14.98 -6.66
CA ASP A 299 33.00 -16.34 -7.19
C ASP A 299 33.58 -16.46 -8.60
N ILE A 300 33.27 -15.51 -9.49
CA ILE A 300 33.81 -15.49 -10.86
C ILE A 300 35.33 -15.31 -10.84
N ASN A 301 35.85 -14.40 -10.02
CA ASN A 301 37.30 -14.19 -9.89
C ASN A 301 38.01 -15.45 -9.37
N SER A 302 37.45 -16.14 -8.37
CA SER A 302 38.01 -17.41 -7.87
C SER A 302 37.99 -18.51 -8.93
N LYS A 303 36.92 -18.62 -9.72
CA LYS A 303 36.83 -19.58 -10.83
C LYS A 303 37.84 -19.28 -11.93
N LEU A 304 38.02 -18.01 -12.29
CA LEU A 304 39.03 -17.57 -13.24
C LEU A 304 40.45 -17.92 -12.76
N GLU A 305 40.76 -17.71 -11.47
CA GLU A 305 42.06 -18.06 -10.89
C GLU A 305 42.33 -19.58 -10.97
N ILE A 306 41.33 -20.40 -10.65
CA ILE A 306 41.44 -21.87 -10.78
C ILE A 306 41.69 -22.27 -12.23
N ILE A 307 40.91 -21.73 -13.18
CA ILE A 307 41.06 -22.03 -14.62
C ILE A 307 42.44 -21.61 -15.12
N GLN A 308 42.93 -20.43 -14.74
CA GLN A 308 44.27 -19.96 -15.11
C GLN A 308 45.36 -20.89 -14.55
N SER A 309 45.21 -21.36 -13.31
CA SER A 309 46.13 -22.33 -12.72
C SER A 309 46.09 -23.69 -13.43
N GLN A 310 44.90 -24.17 -13.80
CA GLN A 310 44.72 -25.41 -14.55
C GLN A 310 45.33 -25.32 -15.95
N ASP A 311 45.07 -24.23 -16.69
CA ASP A 311 45.65 -24.02 -18.02
C ASP A 311 47.18 -23.98 -17.95
N LYS A 312 47.75 -23.31 -16.95
CA LYS A 312 49.21 -23.30 -16.71
C LYS A 312 49.77 -24.70 -16.45
N SER A 313 49.07 -25.53 -15.67
CA SER A 313 49.49 -26.91 -15.41
C SER A 313 49.43 -27.77 -16.68
N LEU A 314 48.36 -27.62 -17.47
CA LEU A 314 48.20 -28.34 -18.74
C LEU A 314 49.25 -27.91 -19.76
N GLU A 315 49.61 -26.63 -19.81
CA GLU A 315 50.70 -26.13 -20.65
C GLU A 315 52.06 -26.74 -20.25
N LEU A 316 52.34 -26.88 -18.95
CA LEU A 316 53.57 -27.53 -18.48
C LEU A 316 53.60 -29.01 -18.86
N ASN A 317 52.49 -29.73 -18.69
CA ASN A 317 52.37 -31.14 -19.08
C ASN A 317 52.55 -31.32 -20.60
N LEU A 318 51.94 -30.43 -21.40
CA LEU A 318 52.10 -30.45 -22.85
C LEU A 318 53.57 -30.27 -23.26
N LYS A 319 54.29 -29.31 -22.66
CA LYS A 319 55.72 -29.11 -22.91
C LYS A 319 56.58 -30.32 -22.54
N GLN A 320 56.22 -31.03 -21.47
CA GLN A 320 56.90 -32.27 -21.08
C GLN A 320 56.65 -33.37 -22.11
N LEU A 321 55.40 -33.58 -22.52
CA LEU A 321 55.05 -34.55 -23.57
C LEU A 321 55.74 -34.24 -24.90
N ASP A 322 55.80 -32.97 -25.31
CA ASP A 322 56.56 -32.56 -26.51
C ASP A 322 58.05 -32.93 -26.39
N THR A 323 58.63 -32.79 -25.20
CA THR A 323 60.04 -33.17 -24.94
C THR A 323 60.22 -34.69 -25.01
N GLU A 324 59.30 -35.46 -24.43
CA GLU A 324 59.29 -36.93 -24.49
C GLU A 324 59.09 -37.45 -25.91
N GLU A 325 58.19 -36.85 -26.68
CA GLU A 325 57.96 -37.21 -28.08
C GLU A 325 59.23 -37.03 -28.91
N ASN A 326 59.93 -35.90 -28.74
CA ASN A 326 61.20 -35.63 -29.41
C ASN A 326 62.29 -36.66 -29.04
N ALA A 327 62.36 -37.06 -27.76
CA ALA A 327 63.29 -38.07 -27.29
C ALA A 327 62.97 -39.45 -27.89
N ILE A 328 61.71 -39.88 -27.83
CA ILE A 328 61.24 -41.15 -28.40
C ILE A 328 61.45 -41.18 -29.92
N SER A 329 61.17 -40.08 -30.61
CA SER A 329 61.41 -39.97 -32.06
C SER A 329 62.89 -40.17 -32.40
N THR A 330 63.78 -39.56 -31.63
CA THR A 330 65.23 -39.71 -31.77
C THR A 330 65.67 -41.17 -31.52
N GLU A 331 65.13 -41.83 -30.49
CA GLU A 331 65.39 -43.24 -30.20
C GLU A 331 64.88 -44.17 -31.31
N ILE A 332 63.66 -43.93 -31.81
CA ILE A 332 63.08 -44.69 -32.93
C ILE A 332 63.96 -44.58 -34.17
N ASP A 333 64.45 -43.39 -34.51
CA ASP A 333 65.30 -43.20 -35.68
C ASP A 333 66.68 -43.87 -35.50
N ALA A 334 67.23 -43.85 -34.28
CA ALA A 334 68.43 -44.62 -33.94
C ALA A 334 68.21 -46.14 -34.10
N VAL A 335 67.09 -46.66 -33.60
CA VAL A 335 66.72 -48.09 -33.72
C VAL A 335 66.49 -48.46 -35.18
N LYS A 336 65.72 -47.67 -35.95
CA LYS A 336 65.53 -47.88 -37.39
C LYS A 336 66.85 -47.94 -38.14
N LYS A 337 67.82 -47.08 -37.79
CA LYS A 337 69.16 -47.07 -38.37
C LYS A 337 69.93 -48.36 -38.05
N VAL A 338 69.83 -48.87 -36.82
CA VAL A 338 70.44 -50.15 -36.42
C VAL A 338 69.79 -51.32 -37.16
N ILE A 339 68.46 -51.38 -37.24
CA ILE A 339 67.73 -52.41 -37.98
C ILE A 339 68.13 -52.38 -39.47
N SER A 340 68.14 -51.20 -40.08
CA SER A 340 68.53 -51.03 -41.48
C SER A 340 69.96 -51.53 -41.74
N LYS A 341 70.92 -51.19 -40.87
CA LYS A 341 72.29 -51.71 -40.94
C LYS A 341 72.37 -53.23 -40.82
N ASN A 342 71.58 -53.83 -39.93
CA ASN A 342 71.56 -55.28 -39.73
C ASN A 342 70.94 -55.99 -40.94
N VAL A 343 69.82 -55.48 -41.47
CA VAL A 343 69.18 -56.00 -42.69
C VAL A 343 70.13 -55.90 -43.89
N GLU A 344 70.80 -54.76 -44.07
CA GLU A 344 71.79 -54.56 -45.14
C GLU A 344 72.98 -55.52 -44.98
N SER A 345 73.48 -55.69 -43.75
CA SER A 345 74.56 -56.65 -43.46
C SER A 345 74.12 -58.07 -43.77
N SER A 346 72.93 -58.49 -43.33
CA SER A 346 72.38 -59.82 -43.66
C SER A 346 72.21 -60.02 -45.17
N PHE A 347 71.73 -59.02 -45.91
CA PHE A 347 71.61 -59.10 -47.36
C PHE A 347 72.96 -59.23 -48.07
N LYS A 348 73.98 -58.50 -47.62
CA LYS A 348 75.35 -58.62 -48.17
C LYS A 348 75.93 -60.02 -47.95
N THR A 349 75.61 -60.67 -46.83
CA THR A 349 76.08 -62.04 -46.55
C THR A 349 75.37 -63.10 -47.39
N PHE A 350 74.14 -62.83 -47.87
CA PHE A 350 73.40 -63.77 -48.73
C PHE A 350 73.66 -63.62 -50.23
N ASN A 351 74.16 -62.48 -50.69
CA ASN A 351 74.54 -62.23 -52.09
C ASN A 351 76.05 -62.39 -52.36
N ALA A 352 76.81 -62.89 -51.38
CA ALA A 352 78.25 -63.16 -51.48
C ALA A 352 78.55 -64.64 -51.68
#